data_AF-A0A7C3M073-F1
#
_entry.id   AF-A0A7C3M073-F1
#
_cell.length_a   1.000
_cell.length_b   1.000
_cell.length_c   1.000
_cell.angle_alpha   90.00
_cell.angle_beta   90.00
_cell.angle_gamma   90.00
#
_symmetry.space_group_name_H-M   'P 1'
#
loop_
_entity.id
_entity.type
_entity.pdbx_description
1 polymer ?
#
loop_
_entity_poly.entity_id
_entity_poly.type
_entity_poly.pdbx_seq_one_letter_code
_entity_poly.pdbx_strand_id
1 'polypeptide(L)'
;MCYNKFGVCVEDVIQAAPITSNEYTEMPLRLSAVQVNDYVLHRQHLTPASRGKSVLAVVRDIGPLRASPTITPYISLWSRMENFERQQLESALYQERTLVRVPCMKARLYIVPSADYPAYYQATKPFLQQGLKELDSLLSDVDPEGSAPLHSEELAQRVLEIMSVWGTCTAAKLAELLPALNTQLLHDPEQPEQGYTTLGARLLPAMCAQGMLVRAQPRGSWRSDHYSYATLSSWLPTLDLNSVTEREALRQVILSYIAAFGPVTVGDILHWLGSIARRQVVATLMELSNQLARLQISGSQGDYFMLKDQVPELLDYERPGERIVGLLPPRDSYLTAYSDTSRFLEESYREHVFDRAGESFGTVWVDGYVVGIWWPQIKEERIVVRFFEPMDPEALALIAEESFRLGKFLEFSSIDLQMGSYFEGDIDAEGFPAPLLQTNPR
;
A
#
# COMPACT_ATOMS: atom_id res chain seq x y z
N MET A 1 -52.59 41.61 0.05
CA MET A 1 -52.60 40.56 -0.98
C MET A 1 -51.64 40.94 -2.11
N CYS A 2 -50.42 40.42 -2.06
CA CYS A 2 -49.42 40.52 -3.12
C CYS A 2 -49.00 39.10 -3.48
N TYR A 3 -49.32 38.65 -4.69
CA TYR A 3 -48.96 37.33 -5.20
C TYR A 3 -47.69 37.42 -6.05
N ASN A 4 -46.79 36.44 -5.94
CA ASN A 4 -45.71 36.25 -6.92
C ASN A 4 -46.16 35.37 -8.10
N LYS A 5 -45.33 35.28 -9.14
CA LYS A 5 -45.63 34.72 -10.48
C LYS A 5 -46.10 33.26 -10.55
N PHE A 6 -46.29 32.58 -9.42
CA PHE A 6 -46.83 31.22 -9.35
C PHE A 6 -48.11 31.08 -8.49
N GLY A 7 -48.74 32.19 -8.08
CA GLY A 7 -50.12 32.15 -7.59
C GLY A 7 -50.36 31.46 -6.24
N VAL A 8 -49.36 31.42 -5.35
CA VAL A 8 -49.52 30.87 -3.99
C VAL A 8 -49.46 32.01 -2.96
N CYS A 9 -50.49 32.09 -2.13
CA CYS A 9 -50.64 33.09 -1.07
C CYS A 9 -49.79 32.68 0.15
N VAL A 10 -49.00 33.63 0.68
CA VAL A 10 -48.27 33.47 1.94
C VAL A 10 -49.21 33.89 3.06
N GLU A 11 -49.77 32.91 3.76
CA GLU A 11 -50.23 32.91 5.16
C GLU A 11 -51.17 31.70 5.34
N ASP A 12 -50.96 30.95 6.42
CA ASP A 12 -51.66 29.74 6.88
C ASP A 12 -51.05 28.38 6.48
N VAL A 13 -50.07 27.91 7.26
CA VAL A 13 -50.26 26.82 8.24
C VAL A 13 -49.13 26.91 9.28
N ILE A 14 -49.45 27.49 10.44
CA ILE A 14 -48.73 27.27 11.69
C ILE A 14 -49.27 25.98 12.29
N GLN A 15 -48.44 24.95 12.42
CA GLN A 15 -48.34 24.01 13.56
C GLN A 15 -47.57 22.75 13.12
N ALA A 16 -46.25 22.77 13.33
CA ALA A 16 -45.48 21.55 13.56
C ALA A 16 -44.57 21.82 14.76
N ALA A 17 -44.54 20.84 15.66
CA ALA A 17 -43.91 20.86 16.98
C ALA A 17 -42.45 21.38 16.97
N PRO A 18 -41.96 21.93 18.09
CA PRO A 18 -40.57 22.35 18.17
C PRO A 18 -39.67 21.13 18.01
N ILE A 19 -38.98 21.04 16.87
CA ILE A 19 -37.79 20.22 16.73
C ILE A 19 -36.80 20.80 17.73
N THR A 20 -36.55 20.05 18.79
CA THR A 20 -35.50 20.35 19.76
C THR A 20 -34.17 20.40 19.02
N SER A 21 -33.75 21.61 18.67
CA SER A 21 -32.43 21.93 18.14
C SER A 21 -31.41 21.68 19.25
N ASN A 22 -30.90 20.46 19.30
CA ASN A 22 -29.75 20.10 20.12
C ASN A 22 -28.75 19.30 19.25
N GLU A 23 -28.50 19.77 18.03
CA GLU A 23 -27.25 19.48 17.35
C GLU A 23 -26.31 20.64 17.70
N TYR A 24 -25.65 20.51 18.85
CA TYR A 24 -24.41 21.23 19.06
C TYR A 24 -23.47 20.79 17.95
N THR A 25 -23.25 21.67 16.99
CA THR A 25 -22.09 21.64 16.11
C THR A 25 -20.88 21.75 17.03
N GLU A 26 -20.40 20.61 17.57
CA GLU A 26 -19.12 20.56 18.27
C GLU A 26 -18.10 21.19 17.32
N MET A 27 -17.46 22.27 17.77
CA MET A 27 -16.35 22.83 17.03
C MET A 27 -15.35 21.69 16.79
N PRO A 28 -14.91 21.45 15.55
CA PRO A 28 -14.01 20.35 15.27
C PRO A 28 -12.75 20.49 16.13
N LEU A 29 -12.37 19.39 16.78
CA LEU A 29 -11.17 19.32 17.61
C LEU A 29 -9.96 19.80 16.80
N ARG A 30 -9.25 20.82 17.28
CA ARG A 30 -8.04 21.35 16.61
C ARG A 30 -6.79 20.78 17.25
N LEU A 31 -5.94 20.23 16.41
CA LEU A 31 -4.67 19.61 16.79
C LEU A 31 -3.52 20.26 16.02
N SER A 32 -2.30 20.21 16.57
CA SER A 32 -1.10 20.59 15.82
C SER A 32 -0.63 19.43 14.93
N ALA A 33 0.07 19.75 13.83
CA ALA A 33 0.68 18.73 12.98
C ALA A 33 1.69 17.85 13.76
N VAL A 34 2.45 18.45 14.69
CA VAL A 34 3.41 17.74 15.55
C VAL A 34 2.72 16.68 16.40
N GLN A 35 1.66 17.04 17.12
CA GLN A 35 0.90 16.09 17.94
C GLN A 35 0.36 14.92 17.12
N VAL A 36 -0.19 15.20 15.92
CA VAL A 36 -0.68 14.16 15.03
C VAL A 36 0.46 13.28 14.51
N ASN A 37 1.60 13.86 14.13
CA ASN A 37 2.76 13.11 13.64
C ASN A 37 3.30 12.16 14.72
N ASP A 38 3.50 12.65 15.94
CA ASP A 38 4.07 11.86 17.03
C ASP A 38 3.15 10.69 17.40
N TYR A 39 1.84 10.93 17.47
CA TYR A 39 0.86 9.87 17.76
C TYR A 39 0.75 8.86 16.61
N VAL A 40 0.72 9.31 15.35
CA VAL A 40 0.65 8.40 14.21
C VAL A 40 1.91 7.54 14.10
N LEU A 41 3.09 8.08 14.40
CA LEU A 41 4.32 7.27 14.53
C LEU A 41 4.17 6.18 15.59
N HIS A 42 3.58 6.51 16.75
CA HIS A 42 3.31 5.53 17.80
C HIS A 42 2.38 4.42 17.30
N ARG A 43 1.23 4.77 16.74
CA ARG A 43 0.25 3.83 16.17
C ARG A 43 0.80 3.00 15.01
N GLN A 44 1.76 3.54 14.26
CA GLN A 44 2.47 2.84 13.19
C GLN A 44 3.60 1.94 13.70
N HIS A 45 3.74 1.76 15.01
CA HIS A 45 4.79 0.98 15.68
C HIS A 45 6.22 1.49 15.42
N LEU A 46 6.39 2.78 15.11
CA LEU A 46 7.69 3.39 14.79
C LEU A 46 8.38 4.04 15.98
N THR A 47 7.76 4.01 17.16
CA THR A 47 8.40 4.45 18.41
C THR A 47 8.94 3.24 19.18
N PRO A 48 10.04 3.36 19.94
CA PRO A 48 10.59 2.24 20.72
C PRO A 48 9.54 1.57 21.62
N ALA A 49 8.68 2.37 22.27
CA ALA A 49 7.65 1.88 23.19
C ALA A 49 6.46 1.19 22.49
N SER A 50 6.26 1.41 21.19
CA SER A 50 5.15 0.81 20.45
C SER A 50 5.52 -0.39 19.61
N ARG A 51 6.80 -0.77 19.49
CA ARG A 51 7.21 -1.87 18.60
C ARG A 51 6.41 -3.15 18.86
N GLY A 52 5.85 -3.70 17.78
CA GLY A 52 4.98 -4.87 17.86
C GLY A 52 5.72 -6.20 18.06
N LYS A 53 4.98 -7.21 18.53
CA LYS A 53 5.51 -8.54 18.86
C LYS A 53 4.92 -9.67 18.00
N SER A 54 3.89 -9.37 17.22
CA SER A 54 3.19 -10.33 16.36
C SER A 54 3.01 -9.72 14.98
N VAL A 55 3.44 -10.44 13.94
CA VAL A 55 3.34 -9.98 12.54
C VAL A 55 1.89 -9.70 12.16
N LEU A 56 0.96 -10.60 12.49
CA LEU A 56 -0.46 -10.43 12.16
C LEU A 56 -1.08 -9.22 12.88
N ALA A 57 -0.73 -9.00 14.15
CA ALA A 57 -1.23 -7.85 14.90
C ALA A 57 -0.70 -6.54 14.30
N VAL A 58 0.61 -6.46 14.04
CA VAL A 58 1.22 -5.28 13.42
C VAL A 58 0.62 -4.98 12.06
N VAL A 59 0.42 -5.98 11.19
CA VAL A 59 -0.22 -5.76 9.88
C VAL A 59 -1.66 -5.26 10.01
N ARG A 60 -2.40 -5.66 11.05
CA ARG A 60 -3.75 -5.11 11.32
C ARG A 60 -3.69 -3.67 11.81
N ASP A 61 -2.72 -3.34 12.64
CA ASP A 61 -2.57 -2.01 13.23
C ASP A 61 -2.08 -0.97 12.21
N ILE A 62 -1.13 -1.34 11.33
CA ILE A 62 -0.52 -0.43 10.35
C ILE A 62 -1.18 -0.47 8.97
N GLY A 63 -2.12 -1.39 8.77
CA GLY A 63 -2.78 -1.65 7.50
C GLY A 63 -1.96 -2.52 6.52
N PRO A 64 -2.52 -2.77 5.32
CA PRO A 64 -1.90 -3.62 4.30
C PRO A 64 -0.47 -3.21 3.96
N LEU A 65 0.45 -4.16 3.94
CA LEU A 65 1.85 -3.91 3.56
C LEU A 65 2.02 -3.95 2.05
N ARG A 66 2.68 -2.96 1.46
CA ARG A 66 3.16 -3.07 0.07
C ARG A 66 4.13 -4.25 -0.05
N ALA A 67 3.93 -5.06 -1.08
CA ALA A 67 4.64 -6.32 -1.27
C ALA A 67 5.53 -6.35 -2.53
N SER A 68 5.90 -5.17 -3.06
CA SER A 68 6.76 -5.03 -4.22
C SER A 68 7.65 -3.79 -4.09
N PRO A 69 9.00 -3.92 -4.18
CA PRO A 69 9.74 -5.18 -4.36
C PRO A 69 9.58 -6.14 -3.18
N THR A 70 9.99 -7.40 -3.36
CA THR A 70 9.80 -8.48 -2.37
C THR A 70 10.34 -8.16 -0.99
N ILE A 71 11.38 -7.32 -0.92
CA ILE A 71 12.05 -6.93 0.32
C ILE A 71 11.28 -5.89 1.15
N THR A 72 10.42 -5.08 0.52
CA THR A 72 9.66 -4.00 1.18
C THR A 72 8.91 -4.45 2.44
N PRO A 73 8.07 -5.50 2.43
CA PRO A 73 7.32 -5.89 3.62
C PRO A 73 8.21 -6.40 4.76
N TYR A 74 9.37 -6.98 4.46
CA TYR A 74 10.32 -7.44 5.48
C TYR A 74 10.96 -6.25 6.21
N ILE A 75 11.41 -5.23 5.46
CA ILE A 75 12.00 -4.03 6.05
C ILE A 75 10.92 -3.23 6.79
N SER A 76 9.70 -3.16 6.23
CA SER A 76 8.57 -2.45 6.86
C SER A 76 8.23 -3.01 8.24
N LEU A 77 8.24 -4.34 8.40
CA LEU A 77 8.06 -5.01 9.69
C LEU A 77 9.30 -4.89 10.58
N TRP A 78 10.51 -4.98 10.02
CA TRP A 78 11.75 -4.77 10.78
C TRP A 78 11.77 -3.41 11.48
N SER A 79 11.31 -2.34 10.82
CA SER A 79 11.22 -1.00 11.41
C SER A 79 10.17 -0.89 12.52
N ARG A 80 9.24 -1.84 12.60
CA ARG A 80 8.01 -1.78 13.42
C ARG A 80 7.90 -2.82 14.52
N MET A 81 8.82 -3.77 14.58
CA MET A 81 8.73 -4.92 15.48
C MET A 81 9.98 -5.08 16.33
N GLU A 82 9.79 -5.56 17.55
CA GLU A 82 10.90 -5.98 18.41
C GLU A 82 11.45 -7.31 17.90
N ASN A 83 12.78 -7.39 17.70
CA ASN A 83 13.48 -8.63 17.32
C ASN A 83 12.85 -9.36 16.12
N PHE A 84 12.41 -8.62 15.11
CA PHE A 84 11.81 -9.21 13.92
C PHE A 84 12.78 -10.13 13.17
N GLU A 85 12.34 -11.36 12.91
CA GLU A 85 13.01 -12.33 12.06
C GLU A 85 12.18 -12.61 10.82
N ARG A 86 12.84 -12.77 9.67
CA ARG A 86 12.18 -13.00 8.37
C ARG A 86 11.21 -14.19 8.41
N GLN A 87 11.59 -15.23 9.14
CA GLN A 87 10.84 -16.47 9.34
C GLN A 87 9.45 -16.23 9.94
N GLN A 88 9.26 -15.16 10.72
CA GLN A 88 7.96 -14.83 11.29
C GLN A 88 6.97 -14.42 10.19
N LEU A 89 7.39 -13.59 9.23
CA LEU A 89 6.56 -13.25 8.07
C LEU A 89 6.39 -14.44 7.12
N GLU A 90 7.46 -15.22 6.89
CA GLU A 90 7.39 -16.42 6.05
C GLU A 90 6.42 -17.48 6.62
N SER A 91 6.42 -17.69 7.95
CA SER A 91 5.47 -18.58 8.63
C SER A 91 4.03 -18.10 8.40
N ALA A 92 3.78 -16.81 8.66
CA ALA A 92 2.45 -16.22 8.50
C ALA A 92 1.91 -16.31 7.06
N LEU A 93 2.78 -16.20 6.04
CA LEU A 93 2.39 -16.27 4.62
C LEU A 93 2.26 -17.71 4.08
N TYR A 94 3.18 -18.60 4.46
CA TYR A 94 3.39 -19.86 3.75
C TYR A 94 2.98 -21.09 4.55
N GLN A 95 3.12 -21.04 5.87
CA GLN A 95 2.84 -22.17 6.76
C GLN A 95 1.45 -22.02 7.38
N GLU A 96 1.25 -20.95 8.14
CA GLU A 96 0.00 -20.64 8.85
C GLU A 96 -1.04 -20.03 7.91
N ARG A 97 -0.59 -19.33 6.87
CA ARG A 97 -1.43 -18.61 5.89
C ARG A 97 -2.43 -17.66 6.56
N THR A 98 -2.05 -17.10 7.71
CA THR A 98 -2.78 -16.02 8.40
C THR A 98 -2.68 -14.71 7.64
N LEU A 99 -1.65 -14.57 6.79
CA LEU A 99 -1.48 -13.50 5.82
C LEU A 99 -1.48 -14.05 4.39
N VAL A 100 -1.89 -13.22 3.44
CA VAL A 100 -1.90 -13.58 2.01
C VAL A 100 -1.33 -12.42 1.17
N ARG A 101 -0.56 -12.77 0.13
CA ARG A 101 0.02 -11.80 -0.82
C ARG A 101 -0.77 -11.76 -2.12
N VAL A 102 -1.46 -10.65 -2.35
CA VAL A 102 -2.51 -10.51 -3.38
C VAL A 102 -2.54 -9.10 -3.95
N PRO A 103 -2.98 -8.92 -5.21
CA PRO A 103 -3.29 -7.59 -5.76
C PRO A 103 -4.53 -7.01 -5.06
N CYS A 104 -4.43 -5.76 -4.61
CA CYS A 104 -5.55 -5.03 -4.01
C CYS A 104 -5.64 -3.62 -4.61
N MET A 105 -5.53 -2.58 -3.78
CA MET A 105 -5.64 -1.18 -4.16
C MET A 105 -4.75 -0.83 -5.36
N LYS A 106 -5.33 -0.17 -6.37
CA LYS A 106 -4.63 0.22 -7.61
C LYS A 106 -3.93 -0.95 -8.31
N ALA A 107 -4.44 -2.18 -8.15
CA ALA A 107 -3.84 -3.44 -8.63
C ALA A 107 -2.37 -3.64 -8.20
N ARG A 108 -1.93 -2.94 -7.15
CA ARG A 108 -0.62 -3.17 -6.55
C ARG A 108 -0.66 -4.38 -5.65
N LEU A 109 0.48 -5.03 -5.49
CA LEU A 109 0.61 -6.20 -4.64
C LEU A 109 0.72 -5.79 -3.17
N TYR A 110 -0.13 -6.35 -2.33
CA TYR A 110 -0.13 -6.15 -0.89
C TYR A 110 -0.05 -7.48 -0.14
N ILE A 111 0.33 -7.41 1.13
CA ILE A 111 0.09 -8.44 2.13
C ILE A 111 -1.04 -7.94 3.03
N VAL A 112 -2.08 -8.78 3.16
CA VAL A 112 -3.24 -8.52 4.03
C VAL A 112 -3.52 -9.74 4.91
N PRO A 113 -4.21 -9.58 6.05
CA PRO A 113 -4.75 -10.72 6.77
C PRO A 113 -5.67 -11.55 5.86
N SER A 114 -5.47 -12.87 5.84
CA SER A 114 -6.24 -13.77 4.97
C SER A 114 -7.74 -13.70 5.25
N ALA A 115 -8.12 -13.48 6.51
CA ALA A 115 -9.51 -13.33 6.93
C ALA A 115 -10.17 -12.05 6.37
N ASP A 116 -9.37 -11.00 6.11
CA ASP A 116 -9.85 -9.70 5.64
C ASP A 116 -9.80 -9.60 4.11
N TYR A 117 -9.19 -10.58 3.43
CA TYR A 117 -9.03 -10.59 1.98
C TYR A 117 -10.36 -10.46 1.20
N PRO A 118 -11.49 -11.07 1.59
CA PRO A 118 -12.76 -10.88 0.89
C PRO A 118 -13.18 -9.41 0.83
N ALA A 119 -12.95 -8.64 1.90
CA ALA A 119 -13.25 -7.20 1.92
C ALA A 119 -12.34 -6.42 0.98
N TYR A 120 -11.02 -6.65 1.03
CA TYR A 120 -10.08 -6.00 0.11
C TYR A 120 -10.37 -6.34 -1.36
N TYR A 121 -10.67 -7.61 -1.65
CA TYR A 121 -11.01 -8.08 -2.99
C TYR A 121 -12.30 -7.39 -3.49
N GLN A 122 -13.42 -7.51 -2.77
CA GLN A 122 -14.70 -6.96 -3.25
C GLN A 122 -14.67 -5.42 -3.34
N ALA A 123 -13.96 -4.73 -2.44
CA ALA A 123 -13.82 -3.28 -2.49
C ALA A 123 -13.02 -2.79 -3.72
N THR A 124 -12.09 -3.60 -4.24
CA THR A 124 -11.20 -3.22 -5.36
C THR A 124 -11.50 -3.97 -6.66
N LYS A 125 -12.41 -4.94 -6.62
CA LYS A 125 -12.81 -5.80 -7.75
C LYS A 125 -13.11 -5.07 -9.05
N PRO A 126 -13.86 -3.93 -9.07
CA PRO A 126 -14.12 -3.22 -10.32
C PRO A 126 -12.85 -2.79 -11.06
N PHE A 127 -11.80 -2.43 -10.32
CA PHE A 127 -10.50 -2.08 -10.90
C PHE A 127 -9.72 -3.33 -11.34
N LEU A 128 -9.72 -4.37 -10.50
CA LEU A 128 -9.00 -5.62 -10.76
C LEU A 128 -9.51 -6.37 -12.01
N GLN A 129 -10.81 -6.28 -12.31
CA GLN A 129 -11.47 -6.88 -13.48
C GLN A 129 -11.01 -6.32 -14.83
N GLN A 130 -10.37 -5.15 -14.86
CA GLN A 130 -9.96 -4.53 -16.10
C GLN A 130 -8.78 -5.26 -16.76
N GLY A 131 -7.87 -5.85 -15.99
CA GLY A 131 -6.62 -6.42 -16.51
C GLY A 131 -6.78 -7.59 -17.48
N LEU A 132 -7.77 -8.48 -17.28
CA LEU A 132 -8.04 -9.56 -18.25
C LEU A 132 -8.66 -9.04 -19.55
N LYS A 133 -9.55 -8.03 -19.45
CA LYS A 133 -10.17 -7.41 -20.62
C LYS A 133 -9.15 -6.68 -21.48
N GLU A 134 -8.22 -5.97 -20.84
CA GLU A 134 -7.08 -5.34 -21.52
C GLU A 134 -6.20 -6.39 -22.21
N LEU A 135 -5.98 -7.54 -21.56
CA LEU A 135 -5.20 -8.62 -22.15
C LEU A 135 -5.86 -9.22 -23.40
N ASP A 136 -7.19 -9.40 -23.41
CA ASP A 136 -7.90 -9.88 -24.61
C ASP A 136 -7.77 -8.89 -25.79
N SER A 137 -7.75 -7.58 -25.52
CA SER A 137 -7.48 -6.57 -26.55
C SER A 137 -6.07 -6.67 -27.11
N LEU A 138 -5.08 -7.00 -26.28
CA LEU A 138 -3.70 -7.21 -26.75
C LEU A 138 -3.57 -8.50 -27.57
N LEU A 139 -4.34 -9.53 -27.21
CA LEU A 139 -4.32 -10.82 -27.90
C LEU A 139 -5.00 -10.76 -29.27
N SER A 140 -6.00 -9.88 -29.48
CA SER A 140 -6.61 -9.71 -30.80
C SER A 140 -5.67 -9.16 -31.87
N ASP A 141 -4.60 -8.46 -31.44
CA ASP A 141 -3.59 -7.89 -32.34
C ASP A 141 -2.45 -8.85 -32.66
N VAL A 142 -2.39 -10.01 -31.99
CA VAL A 142 -1.41 -11.07 -32.25
C VAL A 142 -1.98 -12.01 -33.28
N ASP A 143 -1.51 -11.93 -34.53
CA ASP A 143 -1.82 -12.90 -35.59
C ASP A 143 -0.87 -14.09 -35.48
N PRO A 144 -1.28 -15.22 -34.86
CA PRO A 144 -0.36 -16.28 -34.54
C PRO A 144 -0.33 -17.26 -35.71
N GLU A 145 0.36 -16.93 -36.80
CA GLU A 145 0.68 -17.81 -37.95
C GLU A 145 -0.39 -18.91 -38.23
N GLY A 146 -1.67 -18.53 -38.40
CA GLY A 146 -2.76 -19.46 -38.74
C GLY A 146 -3.30 -20.36 -37.62
N SER A 147 -3.06 -20.03 -36.35
CA SER A 147 -3.69 -20.69 -35.19
C SER A 147 -4.93 -19.93 -34.68
N ALA A 148 -5.82 -20.63 -33.96
CA ALA A 148 -7.05 -20.03 -33.43
C ALA A 148 -6.75 -18.86 -32.48
N PRO A 149 -7.63 -17.85 -32.38
CA PRO A 149 -7.46 -16.73 -31.45
C PRO A 149 -7.21 -17.22 -30.02
N LEU A 150 -6.21 -16.67 -29.35
CA LEU A 150 -5.97 -16.94 -27.94
C LEU A 150 -6.93 -16.08 -27.10
N HIS A 151 -7.74 -16.71 -26.26
CA HIS A 151 -8.60 -16.01 -25.30
C HIS A 151 -8.05 -16.14 -23.88
N SER A 152 -8.03 -15.04 -23.14
CA SER A 152 -7.47 -14.98 -21.79
C SER A 152 -8.16 -15.94 -20.82
N GLU A 153 -9.49 -16.11 -20.96
CA GLU A 153 -10.29 -17.05 -20.15
C GLU A 153 -9.92 -18.51 -20.42
N GLU A 154 -9.76 -18.91 -21.69
CA GLU A 154 -9.37 -20.27 -22.04
C GLU A 154 -7.96 -20.59 -21.51
N LEU A 155 -7.02 -19.66 -21.66
CA LEU A 155 -5.67 -19.79 -21.12
C LEU A 155 -5.65 -19.87 -19.60
N ALA A 156 -6.46 -19.03 -18.92
CA ALA A 156 -6.62 -19.08 -17.48
C ALA A 156 -7.14 -20.44 -17.02
N GLN A 157 -8.13 -21.01 -17.71
CA GLN A 157 -8.65 -22.34 -17.44
C GLN A 157 -7.58 -23.42 -17.63
N ARG A 158 -6.76 -23.35 -18.69
CA ARG A 158 -5.62 -24.29 -18.88
C ARG A 158 -4.58 -24.19 -17.77
N VAL A 159 -4.28 -22.99 -17.29
CA VAL A 159 -3.39 -22.79 -16.15
C VAL A 159 -3.95 -23.48 -14.90
N LEU A 160 -5.26 -23.30 -14.62
CA LEU A 160 -5.91 -23.96 -13.48
C LEU A 160 -5.91 -25.50 -13.62
N GLU A 161 -6.15 -26.04 -14.82
CA GLU A 161 -6.05 -27.47 -15.11
C GLU A 161 -4.66 -28.02 -14.81
N ILE A 162 -3.61 -27.35 -15.29
CA ILE A 162 -2.22 -27.73 -15.01
C ILE A 162 -1.94 -27.74 -13.51
N MET A 163 -2.36 -26.69 -12.80
CA MET A 163 -2.14 -26.55 -11.36
C MET A 163 -2.96 -27.54 -10.52
N SER A 164 -4.08 -28.05 -11.04
CA SER A 164 -4.84 -29.13 -10.37
C SER A 164 -4.04 -30.44 -10.28
N VAL A 165 -3.12 -30.66 -11.22
CA VAL A 165 -2.25 -31.86 -11.27
C VAL A 165 -0.92 -31.62 -10.58
N TRP A 166 -0.27 -30.46 -10.86
CA TRP A 166 1.09 -30.18 -10.40
C TRP A 166 1.16 -29.38 -9.09
N GLY A 167 0.04 -28.85 -8.61
CA GLY A 167 0.00 -27.95 -7.46
C GLY A 167 0.69 -26.60 -7.74
N THR A 168 1.44 -26.11 -6.75
CA THR A 168 2.13 -24.82 -6.82
C THR A 168 3.21 -24.81 -7.92
N CYS A 169 3.13 -23.86 -8.86
CA CYS A 169 4.01 -23.79 -10.03
C CYS A 169 4.64 -22.40 -10.20
N THR A 170 5.85 -22.32 -10.75
CA THR A 170 6.46 -21.05 -11.15
C THR A 170 5.94 -20.62 -12.52
N ALA A 171 6.06 -19.34 -12.86
CA ALA A 171 5.75 -18.85 -14.21
C ALA A 171 6.56 -19.61 -15.28
N ALA A 172 7.84 -19.88 -15.02
CA ALA A 172 8.69 -20.67 -15.92
C ALA A 172 8.17 -22.10 -16.13
N LYS A 173 7.75 -22.78 -15.05
CA LYS A 173 7.19 -24.14 -15.17
C LYS A 173 5.84 -24.14 -15.91
N LEU A 174 5.00 -23.14 -15.65
CA LEU A 174 3.75 -22.98 -16.39
C LEU A 174 4.01 -22.73 -17.87
N ALA A 175 5.01 -21.93 -18.22
CA ALA A 175 5.38 -21.66 -19.61
C ALA A 175 6.03 -22.87 -20.32
N GLU A 176 6.69 -23.77 -19.59
CA GLU A 176 7.16 -25.06 -20.10
C GLU A 176 5.97 -25.98 -20.46
N LEU A 177 4.95 -26.03 -19.59
CA LEU A 177 3.78 -26.89 -19.75
C LEU A 177 2.70 -26.30 -20.69
N LEU A 178 2.66 -24.97 -20.81
CA LEU A 178 1.77 -24.21 -21.68
C LEU A 178 2.60 -23.18 -22.48
N PRO A 179 3.24 -23.60 -23.60
CA PRO A 179 4.14 -22.76 -24.38
C PRO A 179 3.56 -21.43 -24.87
N ALA A 180 2.23 -21.34 -25.03
CA ALA A 180 1.53 -20.10 -25.37
C ALA A 180 1.80 -18.95 -24.38
N LEU A 181 2.18 -19.25 -23.12
CA LEU A 181 2.55 -18.21 -22.16
C LEU A 181 3.85 -17.46 -22.52
N ASN A 182 4.66 -18.00 -23.44
CA ASN A 182 5.88 -17.34 -23.93
C ASN A 182 5.63 -16.38 -25.10
N THR A 183 4.39 -16.30 -25.61
CA THR A 183 4.02 -15.35 -26.67
C THR A 183 4.41 -13.93 -26.27
N GLN A 184 5.14 -13.25 -27.15
CA GLN A 184 5.58 -11.87 -26.93
C GLN A 184 4.44 -10.92 -27.24
N LEU A 185 4.21 -9.97 -26.32
CA LEU A 185 3.25 -8.89 -26.44
C LEU A 185 4.00 -7.57 -26.28
N LEU A 186 3.52 -6.50 -26.90
CA LEU A 186 4.02 -5.16 -26.62
C LEU A 186 3.75 -4.80 -25.15
N HIS A 187 4.68 -4.08 -24.52
CA HIS A 187 4.46 -3.56 -23.17
C HIS A 187 3.30 -2.57 -23.16
N ASP A 188 3.32 -1.63 -24.09
CA ASP A 188 2.26 -0.66 -24.35
C ASP A 188 2.11 -0.52 -25.87
N PRO A 189 0.94 -0.86 -26.46
CA PRO A 189 0.71 -0.68 -27.89
C PRO A 189 0.85 0.77 -28.36
N GLU A 190 0.60 1.75 -27.48
CA GLU A 190 0.73 3.17 -27.80
C GLU A 190 2.19 3.65 -27.71
N GLN A 191 3.07 2.88 -27.04
CA GLN A 191 4.49 3.19 -26.81
C GLN A 191 5.39 1.95 -27.06
N PRO A 192 5.50 1.49 -28.32
CA PRO A 192 6.20 0.26 -28.67
C PRO A 192 7.70 0.28 -28.32
N GLU A 193 8.31 1.46 -28.20
CA GLU A 193 9.69 1.64 -27.76
C GLU A 193 9.96 1.13 -26.34
N GLN A 194 8.93 0.96 -25.50
CA GLN A 194 9.03 0.36 -24.17
C GLN A 194 9.29 -1.16 -24.20
N GLY A 195 9.28 -1.77 -25.38
CA GLY A 195 9.68 -3.15 -25.60
C GLY A 195 8.55 -4.17 -25.41
N TYR A 196 8.96 -5.42 -25.17
CA TYR A 196 8.05 -6.57 -25.13
C TYR A 196 7.96 -7.20 -23.74
N THR A 197 6.86 -7.89 -23.50
CA THR A 197 6.63 -8.75 -22.33
C THR A 197 6.04 -10.08 -22.77
N THR A 198 6.01 -11.08 -21.89
CA THR A 198 5.38 -12.37 -22.20
C THR A 198 3.91 -12.37 -21.80
N LEU A 199 3.09 -13.14 -22.51
CA LEU A 199 1.70 -13.39 -22.15
C LEU A 199 1.56 -13.90 -20.70
N GLY A 200 2.43 -14.82 -20.28
CA GLY A 200 2.45 -15.32 -18.90
C GLY A 200 2.73 -14.24 -17.85
N ALA A 201 3.58 -13.26 -18.17
CA ALA A 201 3.87 -12.14 -17.27
C ALA A 201 2.68 -11.16 -17.11
N ARG A 202 1.71 -11.17 -18.03
CA ARG A 202 0.44 -10.42 -17.94
C ARG A 202 -0.69 -11.26 -17.36
N LEU A 203 -0.86 -12.48 -17.85
CA LEU A 203 -1.97 -13.37 -17.49
C LEU A 203 -1.92 -13.79 -16.02
N LEU A 204 -0.77 -14.22 -15.49
CA LEU A 204 -0.70 -14.72 -14.11
C LEU A 204 -1.01 -13.63 -13.06
N PRO A 205 -0.49 -12.39 -13.17
CA PRO A 205 -0.95 -11.30 -12.32
C PRO A 205 -2.44 -10.96 -12.49
N ALA A 206 -2.97 -11.00 -13.71
CA ALA A 206 -4.39 -10.76 -13.95
C ALA A 206 -5.29 -11.85 -13.31
N MET A 207 -4.87 -13.12 -13.37
CA MET A 207 -5.53 -14.21 -12.64
C MET A 207 -5.44 -14.04 -11.12
N CYS A 208 -4.33 -13.50 -10.59
CA CYS A 208 -4.24 -13.14 -9.17
C CYS A 208 -5.22 -12.00 -8.82
N ALA A 209 -5.32 -10.98 -9.68
CA ALA A 209 -6.26 -9.87 -9.52
C ALA A 209 -7.72 -10.35 -9.55
N GLN A 210 -8.04 -11.39 -10.32
CA GLN A 210 -9.35 -12.03 -10.31
C GLN A 210 -9.62 -12.92 -9.10
N GLY A 211 -8.64 -13.15 -8.21
CA GLY A 211 -8.79 -14.08 -7.09
C GLY A 211 -8.77 -15.56 -7.52
N MET A 212 -8.25 -15.87 -8.71
CA MET A 212 -8.09 -17.27 -9.16
C MET A 212 -6.80 -17.88 -8.60
N LEU A 213 -5.73 -17.07 -8.57
CA LEU A 213 -4.41 -17.45 -8.09
C LEU A 213 -3.96 -16.55 -6.94
N VAL A 214 -2.94 -17.01 -6.21
CA VAL A 214 -2.18 -16.21 -5.25
C VAL A 214 -0.69 -16.34 -5.52
N ARG A 215 0.08 -15.31 -5.16
CA ARG A 215 1.54 -15.43 -5.11
C ARG A 215 1.94 -16.20 -3.86
N ALA A 216 2.43 -17.41 -4.07
CA ALA A 216 2.91 -18.30 -3.03
C ALA A 216 4.37 -17.95 -2.67
N GLN A 217 5.22 -18.95 -2.45
CA GLN A 217 6.59 -18.75 -1.99
C GLN A 217 7.48 -18.14 -3.08
N PRO A 218 8.35 -17.16 -2.77
CA PRO A 218 9.42 -16.73 -3.65
C PRO A 218 10.39 -17.90 -3.90
N ARG A 219 11.07 -17.87 -5.04
CA ARG A 219 12.08 -18.85 -5.44
C ARG A 219 13.43 -18.16 -5.53
N GLY A 220 14.49 -18.87 -5.15
CA GLY A 220 15.83 -18.29 -5.03
C GLY A 220 16.05 -17.70 -3.64
N SER A 221 16.71 -16.55 -3.56
CA SER A 221 16.91 -15.86 -2.29
C SER A 221 15.60 -15.23 -1.80
N TRP A 222 15.51 -14.94 -0.51
CA TRP A 222 14.34 -14.27 0.08
C TRP A 222 14.12 -12.84 -0.45
N ARG A 223 15.09 -12.28 -1.18
CA ARG A 223 15.03 -10.98 -1.87
C ARG A 223 14.54 -11.09 -3.31
N SER A 224 14.34 -12.31 -3.83
CA SER A 224 13.96 -12.53 -5.23
C SER A 224 12.50 -12.18 -5.50
N ASP A 225 12.25 -11.52 -6.63
CA ASP A 225 10.91 -11.21 -7.13
C ASP A 225 10.29 -12.35 -7.96
N HIS A 226 10.95 -13.52 -8.03
CA HIS A 226 10.41 -14.69 -8.73
C HIS A 226 9.50 -15.51 -7.82
N TYR A 227 8.20 -15.46 -8.08
CA TYR A 227 7.21 -16.18 -7.29
C TYR A 227 6.77 -17.49 -7.94
N SER A 228 6.44 -18.44 -7.08
CA SER A 228 5.49 -19.49 -7.42
C SER A 228 4.05 -19.01 -7.23
N TYR A 229 3.13 -19.63 -7.93
CA TYR A 229 1.70 -19.39 -7.89
C TYR A 229 0.98 -20.63 -7.38
N ALA A 230 -0.08 -20.43 -6.61
CA ALA A 230 -1.02 -21.47 -6.20
C ALA A 230 -2.45 -21.04 -6.56
N THR A 231 -3.35 -22.00 -6.75
CA THR A 231 -4.78 -21.68 -6.88
C THR A 231 -5.29 -21.17 -5.54
N LEU A 232 -6.15 -20.15 -5.53
CA LEU A 232 -6.67 -19.57 -4.28
C LEU A 232 -7.35 -20.66 -3.42
N SER A 233 -8.15 -21.52 -4.05
CA SER A 233 -8.87 -22.61 -3.37
C SER A 233 -7.95 -23.66 -2.73
N SER A 234 -6.79 -23.95 -3.31
CA SER A 234 -5.80 -24.83 -2.67
C SER A 234 -5.04 -24.12 -1.54
N TRP A 235 -4.85 -22.81 -1.67
CA TRP A 235 -4.06 -22.02 -0.74
C TRP A 235 -4.85 -21.63 0.51
N LEU A 236 -6.08 -21.18 0.34
CA LEU A 236 -7.01 -20.77 1.40
C LEU A 236 -8.35 -21.50 1.21
N PRO A 237 -8.42 -22.80 1.56
CA PRO A 237 -9.55 -23.67 1.18
C PRO A 237 -10.88 -23.32 1.83
N THR A 238 -10.86 -22.60 2.95
CA THR A 238 -12.08 -22.17 3.66
C THR A 238 -12.50 -20.74 3.30
N LEU A 239 -11.74 -20.05 2.45
CA LEU A 239 -12.01 -18.65 2.12
C LEU A 239 -13.05 -18.55 1.01
N ASP A 240 -14.09 -17.75 1.24
CA ASP A 240 -15.02 -17.32 0.21
C ASP A 240 -14.86 -15.83 -0.05
N LEU A 241 -14.40 -15.48 -1.26
CA LEU A 241 -14.26 -14.08 -1.68
C LEU A 241 -15.60 -13.35 -1.78
N ASN A 242 -16.71 -14.07 -1.95
CA ASN A 242 -18.05 -13.49 -2.06
C ASN A 242 -18.80 -13.48 -0.72
N SER A 243 -18.13 -13.79 0.39
CA SER A 243 -18.72 -13.78 1.74
C SER A 243 -19.16 -12.39 2.21
N VAL A 244 -18.68 -11.32 1.58
CA VAL A 244 -19.08 -9.94 1.84
C VAL A 244 -19.57 -9.26 0.56
N THR A 245 -20.55 -8.37 0.71
CA THR A 245 -21.03 -7.53 -0.41
C THR A 245 -20.06 -6.40 -0.71
N GLU A 246 -20.07 -5.83 -1.91
CA GLU A 246 -19.21 -4.68 -2.28
C GLU A 246 -19.36 -3.47 -1.34
N ARG A 247 -20.60 -3.17 -0.89
CA ARG A 247 -20.87 -2.08 0.05
C ARG A 247 -20.25 -2.36 1.43
N GLU A 248 -20.46 -3.56 1.95
CA GLU A 248 -19.89 -3.95 3.25
C GLU A 248 -18.37 -4.03 3.19
N ALA A 249 -17.82 -4.53 2.10
CA ALA A 249 -16.39 -4.56 1.84
C ALA A 249 -15.78 -3.15 1.84
N LEU A 250 -16.39 -2.19 1.14
CA LEU A 250 -15.93 -0.80 1.12
C LEU A 250 -15.99 -0.18 2.53
N ARG A 251 -17.05 -0.45 3.30
CA ARG A 251 -17.17 -0.01 4.70
C ARG A 251 -16.04 -0.56 5.57
N GLN A 252 -15.78 -1.86 5.49
CA GLN A 252 -14.71 -2.51 6.27
C GLN A 252 -13.33 -1.97 5.87
N VAL A 253 -13.04 -1.87 4.58
CA VAL A 253 -11.75 -1.38 4.08
C VAL A 253 -11.50 0.09 4.45
N ILE A 254 -12.51 0.97 4.34
CA ILE A 254 -12.39 2.37 4.78
C ILE A 254 -12.17 2.44 6.29
N LEU A 255 -12.88 1.63 7.09
CA LEU A 255 -12.69 1.61 8.53
C LEU A 255 -11.28 1.16 8.91
N SER A 256 -10.77 0.08 8.31
CA SER A 256 -9.41 -0.41 8.54
C SER A 256 -8.35 0.61 8.08
N TYR A 257 -8.59 1.33 6.99
CA TYR A 257 -7.72 2.41 6.53
C TYR A 257 -7.67 3.57 7.54
N ILE A 258 -8.82 4.03 8.02
CA ILE A 258 -8.88 5.11 9.03
C ILE A 258 -8.27 4.64 10.36
N ALA A 259 -8.47 3.37 10.75
CA ALA A 259 -7.88 2.82 11.95
C ALA A 259 -6.33 2.83 11.94
N ALA A 260 -5.74 2.61 10.76
CA ALA A 260 -4.30 2.55 10.56
C ALA A 260 -3.67 3.94 10.34
N PHE A 261 -4.31 4.79 9.54
CA PHE A 261 -3.71 6.03 9.04
C PHE A 261 -4.42 7.31 9.51
N GLY A 262 -5.51 7.18 10.27
CA GLY A 262 -6.22 8.32 10.84
C GLY A 262 -5.28 9.22 11.65
N PRO A 263 -5.41 10.56 11.56
CA PRO A 263 -6.44 11.29 10.82
C PRO A 263 -6.20 11.41 9.31
N VAL A 264 -7.26 11.24 8.50
CA VAL A 264 -7.20 11.26 7.02
C VAL A 264 -8.29 12.11 6.39
N THR A 265 -8.04 12.65 5.20
CA THR A 265 -9.05 13.35 4.40
C THR A 265 -9.79 12.40 3.44
N VAL A 266 -10.89 12.88 2.85
CA VAL A 266 -11.54 12.18 1.71
C VAL A 266 -10.58 12.02 0.52
N GLY A 267 -9.66 12.98 0.33
CA GLY A 267 -8.64 12.92 -0.72
C GLY A 267 -7.68 11.75 -0.52
N ASP A 268 -7.25 11.52 0.72
CA ASP A 268 -6.34 10.44 1.07
C ASP A 268 -7.00 9.07 0.87
N ILE A 269 -8.26 8.91 1.30
CA ILE A 269 -9.03 7.66 1.08
C ILE A 269 -9.16 7.36 -0.42
N LEU A 270 -9.47 8.36 -1.24
CA LEU A 270 -9.57 8.20 -2.69
C LEU A 270 -8.22 7.86 -3.33
N HIS A 271 -7.15 8.55 -2.93
CA HIS A 271 -5.81 8.30 -3.40
C HIS A 271 -5.37 6.86 -3.12
N TRP A 272 -5.63 6.39 -1.90
CA TRP A 272 -5.23 5.07 -1.45
C TRP A 272 -6.06 3.96 -2.11
N LEU A 273 -7.39 4.08 -2.15
CA LEU A 273 -8.27 3.10 -2.80
C LEU A 273 -8.07 3.04 -4.33
N GLY A 274 -7.77 4.18 -4.96
CA GLY A 274 -7.71 4.33 -6.41
C GLY A 274 -9.07 4.61 -7.03
N SER A 275 -9.51 3.75 -7.95
CA SER A 275 -10.67 4.00 -8.84
C SER A 275 -12.05 3.79 -8.19
N ILE A 276 -12.27 4.35 -7.00
CA ILE A 276 -13.58 4.39 -6.33
C ILE A 276 -14.19 5.77 -6.49
N ALA A 277 -15.48 5.83 -6.82
CA ALA A 277 -16.14 7.12 -7.02
C ALA A 277 -16.25 7.89 -5.69
N ARG A 278 -15.92 9.18 -5.70
CA ARG A 278 -16.02 10.08 -4.53
C ARG A 278 -17.36 9.97 -3.80
N ARG A 279 -18.47 9.86 -4.53
CA ARG A 279 -19.82 9.70 -3.95
C ARG A 279 -19.94 8.46 -3.06
N GLN A 280 -19.29 7.35 -3.41
CA GLN A 280 -19.33 6.10 -2.64
C GLN A 280 -18.52 6.24 -1.35
N VAL A 281 -17.33 6.86 -1.43
CA VAL A 281 -16.51 7.14 -0.24
C VAL A 281 -17.26 8.04 0.73
N VAL A 282 -17.83 9.15 0.25
CA VAL A 282 -18.58 10.09 1.09
C VAL A 282 -19.81 9.43 1.72
N ALA A 283 -20.59 8.65 0.96
CA ALA A 283 -21.73 7.92 1.50
C ALA A 283 -21.30 6.92 2.60
N THR A 284 -20.20 6.21 2.39
CA THR A 284 -19.66 5.27 3.40
C THR A 284 -19.20 6.00 4.67
N LEU A 285 -18.56 7.16 4.55
CA LEU A 285 -18.19 7.98 5.72
C LEU A 285 -19.43 8.49 6.48
N MET A 286 -20.52 8.81 5.78
CA MET A 286 -21.79 9.18 6.43
C MET A 286 -22.38 8.00 7.21
N GLU A 287 -22.35 6.79 6.64
CA GLU A 287 -22.77 5.56 7.33
C GLU A 287 -21.93 5.25 8.56
N LEU A 288 -20.63 5.57 8.51
CA LEU A 288 -19.68 5.39 9.62
C LEU A 288 -19.64 6.55 10.61
N SER A 289 -20.47 7.59 10.45
CA SER A 289 -20.41 8.83 11.25
C SER A 289 -20.52 8.61 12.77
N ASN A 290 -21.16 7.52 13.21
CA ASN A 290 -21.24 7.16 14.62
C ASN A 290 -19.89 6.72 15.22
N GLN A 291 -18.99 6.17 14.40
CA GLN A 291 -17.66 5.67 14.77
C GLN A 291 -16.54 6.66 14.46
N LEU A 292 -16.81 7.71 13.69
CA LEU A 292 -15.80 8.66 13.22
C LEU A 292 -15.89 10.02 13.91
N ALA A 293 -14.75 10.54 14.34
CA ALA A 293 -14.57 11.92 14.77
C ALA A 293 -14.13 12.78 13.58
N ARG A 294 -14.56 14.05 13.56
CA ARG A 294 -14.03 15.07 12.66
C ARG A 294 -13.09 15.99 13.42
N LEU A 295 -11.94 16.27 12.83
CA LEU A 295 -10.91 17.11 13.43
C LEU A 295 -10.25 18.02 12.40
N GLN A 296 -9.57 19.05 12.89
CA GLN A 296 -8.79 20.00 12.10
C GLN A 296 -7.33 19.93 12.52
N ILE A 297 -6.42 19.92 11.54
CA ILE A 297 -4.98 20.00 11.76
C ILE A 297 -4.51 21.41 11.44
N SER A 298 -3.85 22.04 12.40
CA SER A 298 -3.34 23.41 12.29
C SER A 298 -2.30 23.50 11.17
N GLY A 299 -2.48 24.44 10.24
CA GLY A 299 -1.61 24.60 9.07
C GLY A 299 -2.04 23.77 7.86
N SER A 300 -3.02 22.87 8.00
CA SER A 300 -3.57 22.09 6.89
C SER A 300 -5.00 22.53 6.56
N GLN A 301 -5.42 22.30 5.31
CA GLN A 301 -6.76 22.63 4.84
C GLN A 301 -7.67 21.39 4.88
N GLY A 302 -8.93 21.60 5.26
CA GLY A 302 -9.97 20.57 5.19
C GLY A 302 -10.26 19.83 6.50
N ASP A 303 -11.28 18.98 6.44
CA ASP A 303 -11.71 18.15 7.56
C ASP A 303 -11.03 16.77 7.50
N TYR A 304 -10.52 16.34 8.65
CA TYR A 304 -9.89 15.04 8.83
C TYR A 304 -10.83 14.11 9.60
N PHE A 305 -10.77 12.82 9.26
CA PHE A 305 -11.53 11.74 9.87
C PHE A 305 -10.60 10.80 10.62
N MET A 306 -11.01 10.43 11.83
CA MET A 306 -10.33 9.46 12.69
C MET A 306 -11.38 8.60 13.42
N LEU A 307 -11.00 7.43 13.92
CA LEU A 307 -11.89 6.68 14.81
C LEU A 307 -12.10 7.45 16.12
N LYS A 308 -13.35 7.54 16.59
CA LYS A 308 -13.69 8.21 17.86
C LYS A 308 -12.91 7.62 19.03
N ASP A 309 -12.77 6.30 19.07
CA ASP A 309 -12.10 5.60 20.18
C ASP A 309 -10.59 5.87 20.22
N GLN A 310 -9.99 6.36 19.12
CA GLN A 310 -8.58 6.75 19.06
C GLN A 310 -8.35 8.22 19.45
N VAL A 311 -9.40 9.04 19.55
CA VAL A 311 -9.26 10.46 19.90
C VAL A 311 -8.77 10.67 21.33
N PRO A 312 -9.28 9.97 22.37
CA PRO A 312 -8.74 10.09 23.71
C PRO A 312 -7.26 9.72 23.79
N GLU A 313 -6.87 8.60 23.14
CA GLU A 313 -5.46 8.16 23.09
C GLU A 313 -4.56 9.22 22.45
N LEU A 314 -5.00 9.84 21.35
CA LEU A 314 -4.29 10.94 20.69
C LEU A 314 -4.13 12.16 21.60
N LEU A 315 -5.15 12.53 22.37
CA LEU A 315 -5.14 13.71 23.24
C LEU A 315 -4.25 13.50 24.47
N ASP A 316 -4.19 12.27 24.98
CA ASP A 316 -3.38 11.90 26.13
C ASP A 316 -1.95 11.49 25.75
N TYR A 317 -1.64 11.40 24.44
CA TYR A 317 -0.33 10.97 23.98
C TYR A 317 0.75 12.02 24.25
N GLU A 318 1.71 11.66 25.10
CA GLU A 318 2.91 12.43 25.34
C GLU A 318 4.07 11.87 24.53
N ARG A 319 4.69 12.75 23.74
CA ARG A 319 5.87 12.40 22.95
C ARG A 319 7.03 11.99 23.87
N PRO A 320 7.72 10.87 23.58
CA PRO A 320 8.97 10.54 24.27
C PRO A 320 10.00 11.68 24.19
N GLY A 321 10.78 11.85 25.26
CA GLY A 321 11.85 12.86 25.31
C GLY A 321 13.05 12.55 24.41
N GLU A 322 13.16 11.30 23.93
CA GLU A 322 14.23 10.84 23.03
C GLU A 322 13.87 11.12 21.56
N ARG A 323 14.89 11.32 20.72
CA ARG A 323 14.74 11.42 19.25
C ARG A 323 14.15 10.11 18.69
N ILE A 324 13.18 10.22 17.81
CA ILE A 324 12.59 9.07 17.11
C ILE A 324 13.18 9.02 15.70
N VAL A 325 13.97 8.00 15.41
CA VAL A 325 14.57 7.77 14.10
C VAL A 325 14.05 6.48 13.48
N GLY A 326 13.78 6.49 12.19
CA GLY A 326 13.38 5.30 11.44
C GLY A 326 13.82 5.32 9.98
N LEU A 327 14.16 4.14 9.46
CA LEU A 327 14.34 3.91 8.03
C LEU A 327 13.13 3.13 7.52
N LEU A 328 12.33 3.74 6.65
CA LEU A 328 11.19 3.06 6.01
C LEU A 328 11.57 2.63 4.59
N PRO A 329 11.13 1.45 4.14
CA PRO A 329 11.48 0.94 2.81
C PRO A 329 10.85 1.75 1.68
N PRO A 330 11.37 1.60 0.45
CA PRO A 330 10.67 2.03 -0.74
C PRO A 330 9.23 1.51 -0.74
N ARG A 331 8.29 2.41 -1.05
CA ARG A 331 6.86 2.13 -1.12
C ARG A 331 6.26 1.67 0.21
N ASP A 332 6.81 2.10 1.35
CA ASP A 332 6.19 1.82 2.64
C ASP A 332 4.72 2.30 2.68
N SER A 333 3.86 1.53 3.35
CA SER A 333 2.42 1.81 3.39
C SER A 333 2.09 3.11 4.11
N TYR A 334 2.92 3.56 5.06
CA TYR A 334 2.67 4.80 5.77
C TYR A 334 2.75 6.01 4.83
N LEU A 335 3.81 6.11 4.04
CA LEU A 335 4.00 7.23 3.12
C LEU A 335 3.01 7.20 1.95
N THR A 336 2.68 6.00 1.45
CA THR A 336 1.78 5.82 0.30
C THR A 336 0.29 5.86 0.66
N ALA A 337 -0.05 6.03 1.95
CA ALA A 337 -1.42 6.16 2.42
C ALA A 337 -2.03 7.54 2.15
N TYR A 338 -1.23 8.59 2.01
CA TYR A 338 -1.71 9.98 1.96
C TYR A 338 -1.54 10.59 0.57
N SER A 339 -2.57 11.32 0.14
CA SER A 339 -2.55 12.14 -1.07
C SER A 339 -1.72 13.41 -0.87
N ASP A 340 -1.86 14.01 0.31
CA ASP A 340 -1.14 15.18 0.76
C ASP A 340 -0.15 14.79 1.87
N THR A 341 1.14 14.91 1.57
CA THR A 341 2.23 14.57 2.49
C THR A 341 2.80 15.78 3.22
N SER A 342 2.26 16.99 2.99
CA SER A 342 2.79 18.25 3.53
C SER A 342 2.91 18.28 5.06
N ARG A 343 2.14 17.43 5.74
CA ARG A 343 2.20 17.25 7.20
C ARG A 343 3.55 16.71 7.71
N PHE A 344 4.25 15.92 6.90
CA PHE A 344 5.49 15.24 7.32
C PHE A 344 6.60 15.27 6.26
N LEU A 345 6.36 15.85 5.09
CA LEU A 345 7.33 16.03 4.01
C LEU A 345 7.20 17.45 3.46
N GLU A 346 8.29 18.19 3.45
CA GLU A 346 8.32 19.52 2.83
C GLU A 346 8.08 19.41 1.31
N GLU A 347 7.23 20.29 0.78
CA GLU A 347 6.82 20.24 -0.62
C GLU A 347 8.01 20.37 -1.59
N SER A 348 9.03 21.14 -1.23
CA SER A 348 10.27 21.31 -2.00
C SER A 348 11.04 19.99 -2.18
N TYR A 349 10.84 19.01 -1.30
CA TYR A 349 11.50 17.71 -1.35
C TYR A 349 10.62 16.59 -1.93
N ARG A 350 9.37 16.89 -2.30
CA ARG A 350 8.42 15.89 -2.78
C ARG A 350 8.93 15.13 -4.01
N GLU A 351 9.48 15.85 -5.00
CA GLU A 351 10.02 15.25 -6.22
C GLU A 351 11.32 14.44 -5.99
N HIS A 352 11.96 14.59 -4.83
CA HIS A 352 13.14 13.80 -4.45
C HIS A 352 12.78 12.51 -3.71
N VAL A 353 11.54 12.38 -3.23
CA VAL A 353 11.06 11.22 -2.47
C VAL A 353 10.21 10.28 -3.33
N PHE A 354 9.52 10.80 -4.34
CA PHE A 354 8.63 10.05 -5.21
C PHE A 354 9.16 10.01 -6.64
N ASP A 355 9.08 8.84 -7.27
CA ASP A 355 9.33 8.70 -8.70
C ASP A 355 8.17 9.26 -9.55
N ARG A 356 8.34 9.28 -10.87
CA ARG A 356 7.31 9.75 -11.82
C ARG A 356 6.03 8.91 -11.79
N ALA A 357 6.09 7.67 -11.29
CA ALA A 357 4.92 6.81 -11.11
C ALA A 357 4.22 7.05 -9.75
N GLY A 358 4.73 7.99 -8.94
CA GLY A 358 4.22 8.30 -7.60
C GLY A 358 4.56 7.24 -6.57
N GLU A 359 5.57 6.40 -6.81
CA GLU A 359 6.07 5.41 -5.87
C GLU A 359 7.25 6.01 -5.07
N SER A 360 7.25 5.81 -3.76
CA SER A 360 8.29 6.39 -2.91
C SER A 360 9.57 5.58 -2.86
N PHE A 361 10.71 6.27 -2.73
CA PHE A 361 11.99 5.66 -2.34
C PHE A 361 12.01 5.29 -0.85
N GLY A 362 13.10 4.66 -0.41
CA GLY A 362 13.35 4.47 1.01
C GLY A 362 13.50 5.82 1.70
N THR A 363 12.84 6.03 2.83
CA THR A 363 12.78 7.33 3.51
C THR A 363 13.42 7.27 4.88
N VAL A 364 14.10 8.35 5.24
CA VAL A 364 14.71 8.57 6.56
C VAL A 364 13.77 9.48 7.35
N TRP A 365 13.36 9.00 8.51
CA TRP A 365 12.42 9.70 9.39
C TRP A 365 13.12 10.15 10.66
N VAL A 366 12.89 11.41 11.03
CA VAL A 366 13.29 11.98 12.32
C VAL A 366 12.09 12.72 12.88
N ASP A 367 11.66 12.33 14.08
CA ASP A 367 10.63 13.04 14.86
C ASP A 367 9.33 13.33 14.10
N GLY A 368 8.91 12.38 13.25
CA GLY A 368 7.68 12.48 12.49
C GLY A 368 7.81 13.13 11.11
N TYR A 369 9.03 13.50 10.70
CA TYR A 369 9.30 14.15 9.42
C TYR A 369 10.27 13.33 8.56
N VAL A 370 10.05 13.36 7.25
CA VAL A 370 10.97 12.82 6.26
C VAL A 370 12.11 13.83 6.08
N VAL A 371 13.33 13.44 6.44
CA VAL A 371 14.53 14.29 6.37
C VAL A 371 15.48 13.88 5.24
N GLY A 372 15.16 12.80 4.54
CA GLY A 372 16.02 12.26 3.51
C GLY A 372 15.53 10.96 2.90
N ILE A 373 16.34 10.42 2.00
CA ILE A 373 16.13 9.12 1.37
C ILE A 373 17.29 8.18 1.64
N TRP A 374 17.04 6.88 1.49
CA TRP A 374 18.06 5.84 1.58
C TRP A 374 17.82 4.71 0.59
N TRP A 375 18.89 4.03 0.21
CA TRP A 375 18.82 2.81 -0.59
C TRP A 375 20.01 1.89 -0.32
N PRO A 376 19.84 0.56 -0.48
CA PRO A 376 20.95 -0.38 -0.37
C PRO A 376 21.60 -0.64 -1.74
N GLN A 377 22.92 -0.77 -1.74
CA GLN A 377 23.71 -1.33 -2.84
C GLN A 377 24.15 -2.74 -2.43
N ILE A 378 23.36 -3.74 -2.83
CA ILE A 378 23.46 -5.11 -2.32
C ILE A 378 24.80 -5.77 -2.64
N LYS A 379 25.40 -5.50 -3.82
CA LYS A 379 26.67 -6.13 -4.23
C LYS A 379 27.86 -5.58 -3.44
N GLU A 380 27.83 -4.29 -3.17
CA GLU A 380 28.84 -3.55 -2.41
C GLU A 380 28.61 -3.64 -0.90
N GLU A 381 27.53 -4.31 -0.45
CA GLU A 381 27.11 -4.38 0.96
C GLU A 381 27.02 -2.99 1.62
N ARG A 382 26.57 -1.99 0.85
CA ARG A 382 26.52 -0.58 1.27
C ARG A 382 25.09 -0.10 1.52
N ILE A 383 24.90 0.68 2.59
CA ILE A 383 23.70 1.51 2.79
C ILE A 383 24.05 2.95 2.47
N VAL A 384 23.30 3.56 1.55
CA VAL A 384 23.45 4.95 1.17
C VAL A 384 22.32 5.76 1.79
N VAL A 385 22.65 6.86 2.44
CA VAL A 385 21.71 7.78 3.09
C VAL A 385 21.99 9.21 2.61
N ARG A 386 20.93 9.92 2.22
CA ARG A 386 21.00 11.30 1.74
C ARG A 386 20.01 12.19 2.47
N PHE A 387 20.52 13.25 3.07
CA PHE A 387 19.73 14.22 3.82
C PHE A 387 19.43 15.46 2.98
N PHE A 388 18.22 16.00 3.13
CA PHE A 388 17.81 17.21 2.43
C PHE A 388 18.39 18.49 3.07
N GLU A 389 18.62 18.45 4.39
CA GLU A 389 19.18 19.53 5.17
C GLU A 389 20.32 19.04 6.09
N PRO A 390 21.18 19.93 6.61
CA PRO A 390 22.15 19.58 7.63
C PRO A 390 21.47 19.03 8.90
N MET A 391 21.91 17.86 9.35
CA MET A 391 21.38 17.20 10.54
C MET A 391 22.26 17.44 11.77
N ASP A 392 21.64 17.47 12.95
CA ASP A 392 22.39 17.55 14.21
C ASP A 392 23.16 16.24 14.51
N PRO A 393 24.23 16.30 15.34
CA PRO A 393 25.07 15.12 15.60
C PRO A 393 24.35 13.94 16.26
N GLU A 394 23.32 14.19 17.06
CA GLU A 394 22.56 13.13 17.74
C GLU A 394 21.72 12.35 16.72
N ALA A 395 20.99 13.08 15.86
CA ALA A 395 20.21 12.47 14.78
C ALA A 395 21.11 11.66 13.82
N LEU A 396 22.28 12.20 13.44
CA LEU A 396 23.24 11.47 12.58
C LEU A 396 23.73 10.17 13.23
N ALA A 397 24.01 10.16 14.53
CA ALA A 397 24.47 8.98 15.24
C ALA A 397 23.38 7.89 15.28
N LEU A 398 22.13 8.28 15.57
CA LEU A 398 21.00 7.35 15.61
C LEU A 398 20.66 6.78 14.22
N ILE A 399 20.71 7.61 13.17
CA ILE A 399 20.51 7.17 11.78
C ILE A 399 21.61 6.19 11.36
N ALA A 400 22.86 6.43 11.77
CA ALA A 400 23.96 5.50 11.52
C ALA A 400 23.72 4.16 12.21
N GLU A 401 23.31 4.15 13.48
CA GLU A 401 22.99 2.93 14.22
C GLU A 401 21.88 2.12 13.54
N GLU A 402 20.76 2.76 13.19
CA GLU A 402 19.66 2.12 12.47
C GLU A 402 20.10 1.59 11.09
N SER A 403 20.98 2.32 10.39
CA SER A 403 21.55 1.87 9.11
C SER A 403 22.42 0.63 9.27
N PHE A 404 23.25 0.56 10.32
CA PHE A 404 24.03 -0.65 10.63
C PHE A 404 23.13 -1.82 11.02
N ARG A 405 22.07 -1.58 11.80
CA ARG A 405 21.09 -2.63 12.15
C ARG A 405 20.37 -3.13 10.90
N LEU A 406 20.02 -2.25 9.97
CA LEU A 406 19.43 -2.61 8.69
C LEU A 406 20.41 -3.43 7.84
N GLY A 407 21.67 -3.01 7.73
CA GLY A 407 22.71 -3.78 7.03
C GLY A 407 22.84 -5.22 7.58
N LYS A 408 22.80 -5.39 8.90
CA LYS A 408 22.78 -6.73 9.54
C LYS A 408 21.53 -7.52 9.18
N PHE A 409 20.36 -6.89 9.20
CA PHE A 409 19.10 -7.52 8.80
C PHE A 409 19.12 -7.94 7.32
N LEU A 410 19.78 -7.15 6.48
CA LEU A 410 20.06 -7.45 5.08
C LEU A 410 21.23 -8.42 4.90
N GLU A 411 21.71 -9.08 5.95
CA GLU A 411 22.76 -10.11 5.92
C GLU A 411 24.06 -9.65 5.25
N PHE A 412 24.39 -8.36 5.36
CA PHE A 412 25.67 -7.82 4.89
C PHE A 412 26.79 -8.26 5.83
N SER A 413 27.88 -8.77 5.24
CA SER A 413 29.04 -9.27 5.98
C SER A 413 29.94 -8.14 6.47
N SER A 414 30.12 -7.10 5.66
CA SER A 414 30.88 -5.89 5.94
C SER A 414 30.07 -4.67 5.51
N ILE A 415 29.35 -4.07 6.46
CA ILE A 415 28.44 -2.96 6.18
C ILE A 415 29.24 -1.68 5.91
N ASP A 416 29.19 -1.22 4.67
CA ASP A 416 29.63 0.13 4.31
C ASP A 416 28.47 1.10 4.48
N LEU A 417 28.69 2.25 5.12
CA LEU A 417 27.68 3.27 5.35
C LEU A 417 28.13 4.58 4.74
N GLN A 418 27.37 5.06 3.75
CA GLN A 418 27.62 6.33 3.10
C GLN A 418 26.50 7.33 3.39
N MET A 419 26.73 8.23 4.34
CA MET A 419 25.83 9.33 4.66
C MET A 419 26.33 10.65 4.06
N GLY A 420 25.41 11.49 3.57
CA GLY A 420 25.76 12.80 3.01
C GLY A 420 24.53 13.64 2.67
N SER A 421 24.74 14.84 2.14
CA SER A 421 23.67 15.67 1.59
C SER A 421 23.18 15.12 0.26
N TYR A 422 21.88 15.25 0.00
CA TYR A 422 21.26 14.93 -1.28
C TYR A 422 21.81 15.80 -2.41
N PHE A 423 22.03 15.22 -3.58
CA PHE A 423 22.33 15.95 -4.82
C PHE A 423 21.56 15.36 -6.01
N GLU A 424 21.26 16.17 -7.03
CA GLU A 424 20.42 15.76 -8.18
C GLU A 424 20.92 14.49 -8.90
N GLY A 425 22.23 14.24 -8.89
CA GLY A 425 22.84 13.04 -9.47
C GLY A 425 22.71 11.76 -8.62
N ASP A 426 22.13 11.82 -7.42
CA ASP A 426 21.83 10.63 -6.62
C ASP A 426 20.69 9.81 -7.24
N ILE A 427 19.85 10.42 -8.08
CA ILE A 427 18.78 9.77 -8.84
C ILE A 427 19.17 9.77 -10.32
N ASP A 428 19.09 8.61 -10.98
CA ASP A 428 19.35 8.50 -12.41
C ASP A 428 18.21 9.09 -13.26
N ALA A 429 18.43 9.15 -14.58
CA ALA A 429 17.44 9.70 -15.52
C ALA A 429 16.12 8.90 -15.58
N GLU A 430 16.11 7.67 -15.06
CA GLU A 430 14.93 6.80 -14.95
C GLU A 430 14.17 7.03 -13.63
N GLY A 431 14.67 7.93 -12.76
CA GLY A 431 14.04 8.24 -11.49
C GLY A 431 14.40 7.22 -10.40
N PHE A 432 15.58 6.61 -10.47
CA PHE A 432 16.03 5.56 -9.55
C PHE A 432 17.34 5.97 -8.86
N PRO A 433 17.49 5.79 -7.52
CA PRO A 433 18.77 6.03 -6.87
C PRO A 433 19.95 5.33 -7.56
N ALA A 434 20.92 6.07 -8.06
CA ALA A 434 22.01 5.54 -8.86
C ALA A 434 23.11 4.89 -7.98
N PRO A 435 23.62 3.67 -8.28
CA PRO A 435 23.04 2.59 -9.08
C PRO A 435 22.17 1.67 -8.18
N LEU A 436 20.91 1.49 -8.58
CA LEU A 436 19.90 0.82 -7.77
C LEU A 436 19.97 -0.71 -7.83
N LEU A 437 19.34 -1.31 -6.82
CA LEU A 437 18.80 -2.66 -6.75
C LEU A 437 18.25 -3.18 -8.10
N GLN A 438 19.12 -3.72 -8.95
CA GLN A 438 18.68 -4.74 -9.90
C GLN A 438 18.58 -6.05 -9.12
N THR A 439 17.36 -6.50 -8.84
CA THR A 439 17.08 -7.88 -8.38
C THR A 439 17.32 -8.92 -9.47
N ASN A 440 17.89 -8.54 -10.63
CA ASN A 440 18.28 -9.45 -11.70
C ASN A 440 19.78 -9.76 -11.65
N PRO A 441 20.21 -10.93 -11.14
CA PRO A 441 21.21 -11.68 -11.87
C PRO A 441 20.53 -12.21 -13.15
N ARG A 442 21.12 -11.94 -14.31
CA ARG A 442 20.81 -12.72 -15.51
C ARG A 442 21.05 -14.20 -15.26
#